data_AF-A0A533UEI4-F1
#
_entry.id   AF-A0A533UEI4-F1
#
_cell.length_a   1.000
_cell.length_b   1.000
_cell.length_c   1.000
_cell.angle_alpha   90.00
_cell.angle_beta   90.00
_cell.angle_gamma   90.00
#
_symmetry.space_group_name_H-M   'P 1'
#
loop_
_entity.id
_entity.type
_entity.pdbx_description
1 polymer ?
#
loop_
_entity_poly.entity_id
_entity_poly.type
_entity_poly.pdbx_seq_one_letter_code
_entity_poly.pdbx_strand_id
1 'polypeptide(L)'
;MDNRGYYAIFGISQDANFQEIKKSYRKLAKKYHPDRNKSPHAEETIKKINEAFEILSDKRKRKQYDLESSNIFDQKDQNIDEEEGNSSNKQMNSYKFASADSKSNVGYDNLFLDTIRSRFHIIIEPSLCLAFGGCESIAPKVFVVDKSKHINPKATVESETADTLDRIIMAAQACPTKAIKIIDRYTGHQIYP
;
A
#
# COMPACT_ATOMS: atom_id res chain seq x y z
N MET A 1 -6.66 -1.62 -2.84
CA MET A 1 -7.51 -1.75 -1.64
C MET A 1 -6.61 -2.18 -0.48
N ASP A 2 -6.66 -1.42 0.63
CA ASP A 2 -5.95 -1.72 1.89
C ASP A 2 -6.35 -3.12 2.38
N ASN A 3 -5.45 -4.11 2.31
CA ASN A 3 -5.72 -5.49 2.73
C ASN A 3 -5.78 -5.67 4.27
N ARG A 4 -6.09 -4.60 5.03
CA ARG A 4 -6.57 -4.74 6.42
C ARG A 4 -8.02 -5.15 6.29
N GLY A 5 -8.31 -6.42 6.56
CA GLY A 5 -9.67 -6.89 6.50
C GLY A 5 -10.63 -5.97 7.26
N TYR A 6 -11.87 -5.78 6.81
CA TYR A 6 -12.82 -4.85 7.42
C TYR A 6 -12.99 -5.10 8.94
N TYR A 7 -12.81 -6.33 9.39
CA TYR A 7 -12.75 -6.73 10.80
C TYR A 7 -11.61 -6.08 11.60
N ALA A 8 -10.43 -5.91 10.98
CA ALA A 8 -9.27 -5.27 11.60
C ALA A 8 -9.49 -3.77 11.85
N ILE A 9 -10.27 -3.08 11.00
CA ILE A 9 -10.65 -1.67 11.20
C ILE A 9 -11.46 -1.51 12.49
N PHE A 10 -12.33 -2.47 12.78
CA PHE A 10 -13.11 -2.51 14.00
C PHE A 10 -12.37 -3.09 15.21
N GLY A 11 -11.23 -3.76 14.98
CA GLY A 11 -10.46 -4.47 16.02
C GLY A 11 -11.23 -5.66 16.59
N ILE A 12 -12.00 -6.36 15.76
CA ILE A 12 -12.85 -7.50 16.14
C ILE A 12 -12.44 -8.76 15.34
N SER A 13 -12.84 -9.93 15.83
CA SER A 13 -12.63 -11.20 15.12
C SER A 13 -13.46 -11.28 13.82
N GLN A 14 -13.03 -12.09 12.86
CA GLN A 14 -13.83 -12.45 11.67
C GLN A 14 -15.13 -13.18 12.05
N ASP A 15 -15.12 -13.89 13.18
CA ASP A 15 -16.29 -14.57 13.75
C ASP A 15 -17.23 -13.62 14.51
N ALA A 16 -16.91 -12.31 14.56
CA ALA A 16 -17.67 -11.35 15.35
C ALA A 16 -19.14 -11.28 14.92
N ASN A 17 -20.02 -11.20 15.92
CA ASN A 17 -21.46 -11.10 15.68
C ASN A 17 -21.83 -9.68 15.22
N PHE A 18 -22.97 -9.53 14.53
CA PHE A 18 -23.47 -8.23 14.07
C PHE A 18 -23.59 -7.20 15.21
N GLN A 19 -23.93 -7.64 16.42
CA GLN A 19 -23.99 -6.77 17.58
C GLN A 19 -22.63 -6.16 17.96
N GLU A 20 -21.55 -6.93 17.81
CA GLU A 20 -20.17 -6.49 18.11
C GLU A 20 -19.66 -5.53 17.05
N ILE A 21 -19.96 -5.80 15.77
CA ILE A 21 -19.72 -4.89 14.64
C ILE A 21 -20.45 -3.56 14.88
N LYS A 22 -21.74 -3.60 15.24
CA LYS A 22 -22.53 -2.39 15.52
C LYS A 22 -22.00 -1.61 16.73
N LYS A 23 -21.52 -2.31 17.78
CA LYS A 23 -20.97 -1.70 18.99
C LYS A 23 -19.63 -1.00 18.71
N SER A 24 -18.73 -1.67 17.98
CA SER A 24 -17.43 -1.11 17.58
C SER A 24 -17.61 0.08 16.63
N TYR A 25 -18.52 -0.02 15.64
CA TYR A 25 -18.89 1.08 14.75
C TYR A 25 -19.31 2.33 15.53
N ARG A 26 -20.26 2.20 16.47
CA ARG A 26 -20.71 3.35 17.29
C ARG A 26 -19.58 3.99 18.09
N LYS A 27 -18.65 3.17 18.62
CA LYS A 27 -17.50 3.65 19.41
C LYS A 27 -16.53 4.45 18.52
N LEU A 28 -16.21 3.93 17.34
CA LEU A 28 -15.28 4.58 16.41
C LEU A 28 -15.91 5.80 15.74
N ALA A 29 -17.18 5.72 15.33
CA ALA A 29 -17.91 6.85 14.76
C ALA A 29 -17.94 8.04 15.72
N LYS A 30 -18.20 7.81 17.01
CA LYS A 30 -18.16 8.87 18.02
C LYS A 30 -16.75 9.45 18.27
N LYS A 31 -15.69 8.69 17.96
CA LYS A 31 -14.28 9.10 18.14
C LYS A 31 -13.78 9.93 16.95
N TYR A 32 -14.22 9.59 15.75
CA TYR A 32 -13.79 10.23 14.49
C TYR A 32 -14.87 11.12 13.86
N HIS A 33 -15.96 11.42 14.59
CA HIS A 33 -17.00 12.32 14.11
C HIS A 33 -16.43 13.72 13.82
N PRO A 34 -16.79 14.37 12.68
CA PRO A 34 -16.25 15.68 12.30
C PRO A 34 -16.51 16.78 13.34
N ASP A 35 -17.62 16.66 14.08
CA ASP A 35 -17.95 17.56 15.19
C ASP A 35 -16.95 17.48 16.36
N ARG A 36 -16.39 16.29 16.63
CA ARG A 36 -15.52 16.03 17.78
C ARG A 36 -14.04 16.00 17.43
N ASN A 37 -13.70 15.66 16.19
CA ASN A 37 -12.34 15.57 15.70
C ASN A 37 -12.22 16.25 14.33
N LYS A 38 -11.60 17.43 14.32
CA LYS A 38 -11.39 18.26 13.11
C LYS A 38 -10.07 17.97 12.41
N SER A 39 -9.39 16.88 12.75
CA SER A 39 -8.17 16.47 12.07
C SER A 39 -8.49 16.00 10.64
N PRO A 40 -7.68 16.35 9.63
CA PRO A 40 -7.85 15.82 8.27
C PRO A 40 -7.78 14.27 8.24
N HIS A 41 -7.05 13.66 9.17
CA HIS A 41 -6.95 12.20 9.26
C HIS A 41 -8.23 11.54 9.82
N ALA A 42 -9.06 12.28 10.57
CA ALA A 42 -10.32 11.77 11.08
C ALA A 42 -11.35 11.56 9.97
N GLU A 43 -11.33 12.40 8.93
CA GLU A 43 -12.20 12.30 7.77
C GLU A 43 -11.89 11.05 6.93
N GLU A 44 -10.62 10.75 6.69
CA GLU A 44 -10.21 9.54 6.00
C GLU A 44 -10.56 8.28 6.81
N THR A 45 -10.36 8.33 8.12
CA THR A 45 -10.62 7.19 9.00
C THR A 45 -12.12 6.90 9.10
N ILE A 46 -12.98 7.93 9.21
CA ILE A 46 -14.43 7.74 9.28
C ILE A 46 -15.00 7.21 7.96
N LYS A 47 -14.44 7.61 6.81
CA LYS A 47 -14.80 7.05 5.49
C LYS A 47 -14.54 5.54 5.46
N LYS A 48 -13.35 5.10 5.89
CA LYS A 48 -13.02 3.66 5.97
C LYS A 48 -13.93 2.89 6.94
N ILE A 49 -14.29 3.49 8.08
CA ILE A 49 -15.21 2.89 9.06
C ILE A 49 -16.62 2.70 8.46
N ASN A 50 -17.10 3.67 7.67
CA ASN A 50 -18.42 3.59 7.04
C ASN A 50 -18.46 2.52 5.94
N GLU A 51 -17.43 2.45 5.09
CA GLU A 51 -17.31 1.42 4.05
C GLU A 51 -17.29 0.01 4.67
N ALA A 52 -16.48 -0.19 5.70
CA ALA A 52 -16.39 -1.45 6.43
C ALA A 52 -17.74 -1.85 7.05
N PHE A 53 -18.49 -0.89 7.60
CA PHE A 53 -19.81 -1.16 8.16
C PHE A 53 -20.83 -1.51 7.07
N GLU A 54 -20.78 -0.88 5.91
CA GLU A 54 -21.70 -1.16 4.80
C GLU A 54 -21.59 -2.63 4.34
N ILE A 55 -20.37 -3.16 4.28
CA ILE A 55 -20.10 -4.53 3.82
C ILE A 55 -20.37 -5.55 4.93
N LEU A 56 -19.94 -5.26 6.18
CA LEU A 56 -20.12 -6.19 7.30
C LEU A 56 -21.54 -6.20 7.89
N SER A 57 -22.34 -5.17 7.64
CA SER A 57 -23.70 -5.07 8.17
C SER A 57 -24.71 -5.97 7.46
N ASP A 58 -24.55 -6.16 6.15
CA ASP A 58 -25.40 -7.05 5.36
C ASP A 58 -24.76 -8.46 5.29
N LYS A 59 -25.53 -9.47 5.69
CA LYS A 59 -25.11 -10.88 5.64
C LYS A 59 -24.70 -11.32 4.22
N ARG A 60 -25.35 -10.80 3.19
CA ARG A 60 -25.04 -11.14 1.79
C ARG A 60 -23.68 -10.56 1.37
N LYS A 61 -23.49 -9.25 1.61
CA LYS A 61 -22.23 -8.56 1.32
C LYS A 61 -21.07 -9.12 2.13
N ARG A 62 -21.29 -9.41 3.42
CA ARG A 62 -20.31 -10.07 4.30
C ARG A 62 -19.89 -11.42 3.75
N LYS A 63 -20.83 -12.28 3.35
CA LYS A 63 -20.50 -13.60 2.77
C LYS A 63 -19.69 -13.48 1.48
N GLN A 64 -20.03 -12.52 0.61
CA GLN A 64 -19.28 -12.28 -0.62
C GLN A 64 -17.85 -11.81 -0.32
N TYR A 65 -17.69 -10.92 0.66
CA TYR A 65 -16.40 -10.45 1.14
C TYR A 65 -15.55 -11.59 1.75
N ASP A 66 -16.16 -12.46 2.56
CA ASP A 66 -15.50 -13.61 3.17
C ASP A 66 -15.06 -14.64 2.10
N LEU A 67 -15.86 -14.81 1.03
CA LEU A 67 -15.53 -15.69 -0.10
C LEU A 67 -14.40 -15.12 -0.96
N GLU A 68 -14.45 -13.83 -1.28
CA GLU A 68 -13.41 -13.14 -2.06
C GLU A 68 -12.09 -13.09 -1.30
N SER A 69 -12.12 -12.83 0.00
CA SER A 69 -10.93 -12.88 0.85
C SER A 69 -10.32 -14.27 0.94
N SER A 70 -11.12 -15.34 0.86
CA SER A 70 -10.62 -16.73 0.82
C SER A 70 -9.96 -17.09 -0.52
N ASN A 71 -10.53 -16.64 -1.64
CA ASN A 71 -9.99 -16.91 -2.99
C ASN A 71 -8.64 -16.22 -3.27
N ILE A 72 -8.29 -15.18 -2.50
CA ILE A 72 -6.99 -14.50 -2.60
C ILE A 72 -5.86 -15.33 -2.00
N PHE A 73 -6.15 -16.33 -1.14
CA PHE A 73 -5.13 -17.17 -0.51
C PHE A 73 -4.67 -18.36 -1.36
N ASP A 74 -5.43 -18.79 -2.38
CA ASP A 74 -5.13 -20.00 -3.17
C ASP A 74 -4.18 -19.80 -4.37
N GLN A 75 -3.85 -18.57 -4.78
CA GLN A 75 -2.98 -18.32 -5.94
C GLN A 75 -1.48 -18.14 -5.63
N LYS A 76 -1.04 -18.43 -4.39
CA LYS A 76 0.35 -18.13 -3.98
C LYS A 76 1.35 -19.29 -3.96
N ASP A 77 0.95 -20.50 -4.34
CA ASP A 77 1.79 -21.72 -4.19
C ASP A 77 2.13 -22.50 -5.48
N GLN A 78 2.13 -21.87 -6.67
CA GLN A 78 2.70 -22.48 -7.88
C GLN A 78 3.43 -21.41 -8.69
N ASN A 79 4.77 -21.43 -8.66
CA ASN A 79 5.72 -21.15 -9.77
C ASN A 79 7.06 -20.57 -9.26
N ILE A 80 7.96 -21.49 -8.91
CA ILE A 80 9.43 -21.41 -8.77
C ILE A 80 9.83 -22.83 -9.28
N ASP A 81 10.62 -23.12 -10.32
CA ASP A 81 11.68 -22.50 -11.13
C ASP A 81 11.42 -22.84 -12.64
N GLU A 82 12.06 -22.34 -13.71
CA GLU A 82 13.50 -22.34 -14.05
C GLU A 82 13.68 -21.72 -15.47
N GLU A 83 14.72 -20.90 -15.62
CA GLU A 83 15.61 -20.56 -16.75
C GLU A 83 15.22 -20.47 -18.27
N GLU A 84 15.85 -19.46 -18.88
CA GLU A 84 16.39 -19.31 -20.25
C GLU A 84 15.50 -19.12 -21.51
N GLY A 85 15.87 -18.08 -22.30
CA GLY A 85 16.03 -18.26 -23.75
C GLY A 85 14.94 -17.75 -24.70
N ASN A 86 15.17 -16.54 -25.21
CA ASN A 86 15.07 -16.16 -26.64
C ASN A 86 13.71 -16.01 -27.37
N SER A 87 13.60 -14.83 -28.00
CA SER A 87 12.89 -14.45 -29.23
C SER A 87 11.59 -15.14 -29.68
N SER A 88 10.59 -14.25 -29.80
CA SER A 88 9.72 -14.03 -30.97
C SER A 88 8.39 -14.78 -31.13
N ASN A 89 7.37 -13.91 -31.30
CA ASN A 89 6.16 -14.05 -32.09
C ASN A 89 4.92 -14.79 -31.52
N LYS A 90 3.91 -13.94 -31.27
CA LYS A 90 2.57 -14.01 -31.86
C LYS A 90 1.59 -14.99 -31.17
N GLN A 91 0.66 -14.45 -30.40
CA GLN A 91 -0.70 -14.17 -30.89
C GLN A 91 -1.51 -13.37 -29.89
N MET A 92 -2.05 -12.26 -30.40
CA MET A 92 -3.13 -11.46 -29.84
C MET A 92 -4.40 -12.29 -29.67
N ASN A 93 -5.24 -11.89 -28.72
CA ASN A 93 -6.61 -11.42 -28.96
C ASN A 93 -7.23 -10.94 -27.63
N SER A 94 -8.13 -9.97 -27.53
CA SER A 94 -8.54 -8.85 -28.39
C SER A 94 -9.72 -8.22 -27.66
N TYR A 95 -9.66 -7.00 -27.14
CA TYR A 95 -10.87 -6.18 -26.99
C TYR A 95 -10.50 -4.71 -27.22
N LYS A 96 -10.98 -4.17 -28.34
CA LYS A 96 -10.89 -2.76 -28.75
C LYS A 96 -11.78 -1.88 -27.85
N PHE A 97 -11.38 -0.64 -27.61
CA PHE A 97 -12.18 0.52 -28.07
C PHE A 97 -11.35 1.80 -28.16
N ALA A 98 -11.92 2.76 -28.88
CA ALA A 98 -11.30 3.69 -29.82
C ALA A 98 -10.65 4.97 -29.25
N SER A 99 -9.78 5.56 -30.08
CA SER A 99 -9.24 6.91 -29.98
C SER A 99 -10.29 7.97 -30.32
N ALA A 100 -10.23 9.13 -29.65
CA ALA A 100 -10.63 10.42 -30.21
C ALA A 100 -9.91 11.56 -29.48
N ASP A 101 -9.18 12.37 -30.24
CA ASP A 101 -8.67 13.69 -29.86
C ASP A 101 -9.82 14.65 -29.48
N SER A 102 -9.59 15.56 -28.52
CA SER A 102 -9.85 17.01 -28.64
C SER A 102 -9.71 17.77 -27.32
N LYS A 103 -9.14 18.97 -27.42
CA LYS A 103 -8.96 19.99 -26.38
C LYS A 103 -10.29 20.60 -25.91
N SER A 104 -10.51 20.74 -24.59
CA SER A 104 -10.93 22.00 -23.92
C SER A 104 -11.33 21.78 -22.45
N ASN A 105 -10.93 22.73 -21.60
CA ASN A 105 -11.26 22.91 -20.17
C ASN A 105 -12.73 22.69 -19.80
N VAL A 106 -12.98 22.02 -18.66
CA VAL A 106 -13.51 22.56 -17.39
C VAL A 106 -13.96 21.37 -16.52
N GLY A 107 -13.37 21.27 -15.33
CA GLY A 107 -14.04 20.93 -14.06
C GLY A 107 -14.67 19.54 -13.89
N TYR A 108 -14.16 18.85 -12.86
CA TYR A 108 -14.67 17.61 -12.23
C TYR A 108 -14.26 16.29 -12.88
N ASP A 109 -13.06 15.81 -12.56
CA ASP A 109 -12.71 14.39 -12.64
C ASP A 109 -11.85 13.97 -11.44
N ASN A 110 -12.49 13.93 -10.28
CA ASN A 110 -12.05 13.14 -9.13
C ASN A 110 -12.32 11.65 -9.41
N LEU A 111 -11.57 10.98 -10.30
CA LEU A 111 -11.52 9.50 -10.30
C LEU A 111 -10.46 8.86 -11.22
N PHE A 112 -9.32 9.47 -11.49
CA PHE A 112 -8.25 8.77 -12.22
C PHE A 112 -6.87 9.27 -11.82
N LEU A 113 -6.00 8.33 -11.42
CA LEU A 113 -4.67 8.50 -10.80
C LEU A 113 -4.65 8.88 -9.32
N ASP A 114 -5.22 8.02 -8.47
CA ASP A 114 -4.38 7.54 -7.37
C ASP A 114 -3.25 6.72 -8.02
N THR A 115 -2.22 7.46 -8.46
CA THR A 115 -0.94 6.96 -8.93
C THR A 115 -0.56 5.78 -8.06
N ILE A 116 -0.30 4.61 -8.67
CA ILE A 116 0.01 3.32 -8.04
C ILE A 116 0.93 3.54 -6.81
N ARG A 117 0.33 3.74 -5.65
CA ARG A 117 1.07 3.90 -4.40
C ARG A 117 1.58 2.51 -4.04
N SER A 118 2.91 2.39 -3.89
CA SER A 118 3.56 1.16 -3.42
C SER A 118 2.82 0.59 -2.21
N ARG A 119 2.71 -0.74 -2.12
CA ARG A 119 2.19 -1.42 -0.93
C ARG A 119 3.00 -1.07 0.33
N PHE A 120 4.28 -0.79 0.16
CA PHE A 120 5.21 -0.52 1.24
C PHE A 120 5.58 0.96 1.25
N HIS A 121 5.59 1.53 2.44
CA HIS A 121 6.10 2.86 2.69
C HIS A 121 7.53 2.75 3.19
N ILE A 122 8.45 3.42 2.50
CA ILE A 122 9.86 3.41 2.86
C ILE A 122 10.20 4.78 3.48
N ILE A 123 10.75 4.75 4.69
CA ILE A 123 11.17 5.94 5.43
C ILE A 123 12.67 5.83 5.69
N ILE A 124 13.41 6.92 5.54
CA ILE A 124 14.83 6.98 5.90
C ILE A 124 14.98 7.97 7.04
N GLU A 125 15.42 7.49 8.20
CA GLU A 125 15.66 8.31 9.39
C GLU A 125 16.92 9.16 9.19
N PRO A 126 16.80 10.50 9.05
CA PRO A 126 17.95 11.35 8.71
C PRO A 126 19.02 11.37 9.81
N SER A 127 18.63 11.18 11.07
CA SER A 127 19.54 11.11 12.22
C SER A 127 20.41 9.86 12.21
N LEU A 128 19.90 8.74 11.69
CA LEU A 128 20.60 7.45 11.64
C LEU A 128 21.35 7.23 10.33
N CYS A 129 20.93 7.89 9.24
CA CYS A 129 21.54 7.69 7.93
C CYS A 129 22.96 8.29 7.88
N LEU A 130 23.97 7.43 7.70
CA LEU A 130 25.36 7.85 7.50
C LEU A 130 25.76 7.95 6.01
N ALA A 131 24.82 7.71 5.10
CA ALA A 131 25.00 7.82 3.65
C ALA A 131 26.22 7.07 3.08
N PHE A 132 26.48 5.85 3.59
CA PHE A 132 27.50 4.96 3.03
C PHE A 132 27.21 4.46 1.60
N GLY A 133 26.01 4.74 1.05
CA GLY A 133 25.67 4.40 -0.34
C GLY A 133 25.39 2.92 -0.62
N GLY A 134 25.40 2.05 0.39
CA GLY A 134 25.05 0.63 0.20
C GLY A 134 23.64 0.42 -0.33
N CYS A 135 22.67 1.21 0.16
CA CYS A 135 21.30 1.15 -0.33
C CYS A 135 21.14 1.64 -1.79
N GLU A 136 21.90 2.67 -2.19
CA GLU A 136 21.95 3.16 -3.58
C GLU A 136 22.62 2.11 -4.51
N SER A 137 23.63 1.41 -4.02
CA SER A 137 24.31 0.36 -4.80
C SER A 137 23.41 -0.86 -5.03
N ILE A 138 22.63 -1.25 -4.01
CA ILE A 138 21.75 -2.43 -4.09
C ILE A 138 20.45 -2.10 -4.85
N ALA A 139 19.85 -0.93 -4.62
CA ALA A 139 18.60 -0.52 -5.26
C ALA A 139 18.66 0.95 -5.72
N PRO A 140 19.32 1.24 -6.86
CA PRO A 140 19.65 2.60 -7.30
C PRO A 140 18.45 3.43 -7.76
N LYS A 141 17.36 2.80 -8.16
CA LYS A 141 16.12 3.48 -8.55
C LYS A 141 15.17 3.73 -7.38
N VAL A 142 15.51 3.18 -6.21
CA VAL A 142 14.71 3.31 -4.98
C VAL A 142 15.39 4.30 -4.05
N PHE A 143 16.70 4.15 -3.84
CA PHE A 143 17.48 4.98 -2.95
C PHE A 143 18.47 5.83 -3.72
N VAL A 144 18.45 7.13 -3.46
CA VAL A 144 19.41 8.09 -4.02
C VAL A 144 20.12 8.79 -2.87
N VAL A 145 21.45 8.85 -2.90
CA VAL A 145 22.21 9.68 -1.98
C VAL A 145 22.49 11.02 -2.65
N ASP A 146 22.23 12.10 -1.92
CA ASP A 146 22.50 13.44 -2.39
C ASP A 146 24.02 13.73 -2.38
N LYS A 147 24.66 13.48 -3.53
CA LYS A 147 26.10 13.69 -3.75
C LYS A 147 26.49 15.18 -3.82
N SER A 148 25.52 16.08 -3.95
CA SER A 148 25.78 17.53 -3.98
C SER A 148 26.15 18.08 -2.61
N LYS A 149 25.71 17.41 -1.54
CA LYS A 149 26.00 17.80 -0.15
C LYS A 149 27.29 17.15 0.33
N HIS A 150 28.34 17.96 0.48
CA HIS A 150 29.62 17.51 1.04
C HIS A 150 29.58 17.31 2.56
N ILE A 151 28.62 17.92 3.28
CA ILE A 151 28.48 17.79 4.72
C ILE A 151 27.23 16.96 5.01
N ASN A 152 27.43 15.82 5.69
CA ASN A 152 26.38 14.93 6.17
C ASN A 152 25.32 14.59 5.09
N PRO A 153 25.73 14.05 3.93
CA PRO A 153 24.79 13.63 2.89
C PRO A 153 23.80 12.60 3.46
N LYS A 154 22.60 12.53 2.87
CA LYS A 154 21.53 11.64 3.29
C LYS A 154 20.98 10.88 2.09
N ALA A 155 20.60 9.63 2.34
CA ALA A 155 19.81 8.88 1.38
C ALA A 155 18.35 9.38 1.40
N THR A 156 17.74 9.44 0.23
CA THR A 156 16.32 9.76 0.01
C THR A 156 15.68 8.65 -0.82
N VAL A 157 14.38 8.48 -0.67
CA VAL A 157 13.60 7.53 -1.48
C VAL A 157 13.11 8.25 -2.72
N GLU A 158 13.49 7.77 -3.90
CA GLU A 158 13.03 8.31 -5.19
C GLU A 158 11.76 7.61 -5.66
N SER A 159 11.73 6.28 -5.62
CA SER A 159 10.56 5.48 -6.00
C SER A 159 10.47 4.20 -5.17
N GLU A 160 9.33 4.01 -4.51
CA GLU A 160 9.05 2.80 -3.71
C GLU A 160 8.62 1.60 -4.57
N THR A 161 8.31 1.80 -5.85
CA THR A 161 7.83 0.76 -6.78
C THR A 161 8.87 0.38 -7.84
N ALA A 162 10.04 1.00 -7.84
CA ALA A 162 11.03 0.83 -8.89
C ALA A 162 11.81 -0.50 -8.83
N ASP A 163 11.70 -1.26 -7.74
CA ASP A 163 12.41 -2.52 -7.54
C ASP A 163 11.56 -3.55 -6.76
N THR A 164 12.02 -4.80 -6.70
CA THR A 164 11.36 -5.86 -5.94
C THR A 164 11.51 -5.66 -4.43
N LEU A 165 10.52 -6.14 -3.67
CA LEU A 165 10.54 -6.04 -2.20
C LEU A 165 11.81 -6.66 -1.60
N ASP A 166 12.21 -7.83 -2.09
CA ASP A 166 13.37 -8.55 -1.56
C ASP A 166 14.66 -7.73 -1.74
N ARG A 167 14.82 -7.08 -2.89
CA ARG A 167 15.96 -6.22 -3.17
C ARG A 167 15.96 -4.96 -2.32
N ILE A 168 14.79 -4.39 -2.06
CA ILE A 168 14.61 -3.26 -1.14
C ILE A 168 14.94 -3.68 0.29
N ILE A 169 14.50 -4.87 0.73
CA ILE A 169 14.83 -5.41 2.05
C ILE A 169 16.34 -5.67 2.16
N MET A 170 16.98 -6.25 1.14
CA MET A 170 18.44 -6.45 1.11
C MET A 170 19.19 -5.11 1.20
N ALA A 171 18.73 -4.09 0.48
CA ALA A 171 19.30 -2.75 0.54
C ALA A 171 19.18 -2.16 1.95
N ALA A 172 18.04 -2.40 2.61
CA ALA A 172 17.80 -1.98 3.97
C ALA A 172 18.70 -2.73 4.97
N GLN A 173 18.82 -4.06 4.83
CA GLN A 173 19.69 -4.93 5.63
C GLN A 173 21.18 -4.57 5.54
N ALA A 174 21.63 -4.09 4.39
CA ALA A 174 22.99 -3.60 4.21
C ALA A 174 23.28 -2.29 4.97
N CYS A 175 22.27 -1.62 5.53
CA CYS A 175 22.45 -0.39 6.31
C CYS A 175 22.88 -0.72 7.75
N PRO A 176 24.13 -0.42 8.17
CA PRO A 176 24.63 -0.79 9.49
C PRO A 176 23.89 -0.07 10.63
N THR A 177 23.45 1.17 10.38
CA THR A 177 22.72 1.98 11.37
C THR A 177 21.21 1.74 11.37
N LYS A 178 20.72 0.85 10.50
CA LYS A 178 19.28 0.54 10.35
C LYS A 178 18.42 1.79 10.14
N ALA A 179 18.93 2.73 9.36
CA ALA A 179 18.26 4.01 9.10
C ALA A 179 17.02 3.88 8.21
N ILE A 180 16.92 2.80 7.42
CA ILE A 180 15.82 2.57 6.48
C ILE A 180 14.73 1.79 7.20
N LYS A 181 13.49 2.30 7.18
CA LYS A 181 12.29 1.62 7.67
C LYS A 181 11.35 1.30 6.51
N ILE A 182 10.79 0.10 6.51
CA ILE A 182 9.82 -0.38 5.55
C ILE A 182 8.56 -0.72 6.35
N ILE A 183 7.46 -0.05 6.04
CA ILE A 183 6.18 -0.20 6.74
C ILE A 183 5.15 -0.61 5.69
N ASP A 184 4.39 -1.68 5.93
CA ASP A 184 3.26 -1.99 5.08
C ASP A 184 2.22 -0.88 5.24
N ARG A 185 1.91 -0.15 4.16
CA ARG A 185 0.91 0.94 4.19
C ARG A 185 -0.44 0.41 4.60
N TYR A 186 -0.69 -0.84 4.19
CA TYR A 186 -1.91 -1.52 4.49
C TYR A 186 -1.91 -2.01 5.90
N THR A 187 -1.03 -2.84 6.41
CA THR A 187 -1.23 -3.27 7.81
C THR A 187 -0.81 -2.22 8.84
N GLY A 188 0.02 -1.25 8.45
CA GLY A 188 0.77 -0.38 9.36
C GLY A 188 1.90 -1.13 10.07
N HIS A 189 2.12 -2.40 9.73
CA HIS A 189 3.16 -3.23 10.32
C HIS A 189 4.52 -2.84 9.77
N GLN A 190 5.47 -2.61 10.67
CA GLN A 190 6.86 -2.36 10.30
C GLN A 190 7.52 -3.70 9.92
N ILE A 191 7.92 -3.82 8.65
CA ILE A 191 8.61 -4.99 8.09
C ILE A 191 10.11 -4.92 8.39
N TYR A 192 10.65 -3.70 8.41
CA TYR A 192 12.06 -3.41 8.62
C TYR A 192 12.22 -1.98 9.16
N PRO A 193 13.27 -1.62 9.92
CA PRO A 193 14.15 -2.54 10.63
C PRO A 193 13.42 -3.34 11.69
#